data_AF-A0A2D8XNV5-F1
#
_entry.id   AF-A0A2D8XNV5-F1
#
_cell.length_a   1.000
_cell.length_b   1.000
_cell.length_c   1.000
_cell.angle_alpha   90.00
_cell.angle_beta   90.00
_cell.angle_gamma   90.00
#
_symmetry.space_group_name_H-M   'P 1'
#
loop_
_entity.id
_entity.type
_entity.pdbx_description
1 polymer ?
#
loop_
_entity_poly.entity_id
_entity_poly.type
_entity_poly.pdbx_seq_one_letter_code
_entity_poly.pdbx_strand_id
1 'polypeptide(L)'
;MEQENNEVLFQNLLNKYKKQLEYGKAYYHKNKTNEEFITKNRNRSKQYYDNNIEKKREYYENNKNDIKLKNNYKYYLKLNKIELFKERHIEKYNRLVDIGYINNDD
;
A
#
# COMPACT_ATOMS: atom_id res chain seq x y z
N MET A 1 -5.04 15.93 -35.10
CA MET A 1 -5.01 14.57 -35.69
C MET A 1 -4.29 13.57 -34.78
N GLU A 2 -2.98 13.65 -34.53
CA GLU A 2 -2.29 12.63 -33.68
C GLU A 2 -2.65 12.72 -32.19
N GLN A 3 -2.74 13.94 -31.64
CA GLN A 3 -3.17 14.17 -30.26
C GLN A 3 -4.64 13.77 -30.02
N GLU A 4 -5.50 14.04 -30.99
CA GLU A 4 -6.93 13.71 -30.97
C GLU A 4 -7.17 12.19 -31.04
N ASN A 5 -6.38 11.46 -31.82
CA ASN A 5 -6.39 10.00 -31.85
C ASN A 5 -5.93 9.37 -30.52
N ASN A 6 -4.94 9.97 -29.86
CA ASN A 6 -4.47 9.53 -28.55
C ASN A 6 -5.50 9.77 -27.45
N GLU A 7 -6.23 10.89 -27.52
CA GLU A 7 -7.31 11.19 -26.58
C GLU A 7 -8.47 10.20 -26.71
N VAL A 8 -8.87 9.86 -27.93
CA VAL A 8 -9.90 8.84 -28.19
C VAL A 8 -9.46 7.45 -27.69
N LEU A 9 -8.20 7.07 -27.90
CA LEU A 9 -7.65 5.81 -27.39
C LEU A 9 -7.68 5.75 -25.87
N PHE A 10 -7.28 6.83 -25.20
CA PHE A 10 -7.31 6.95 -23.75
C PHE A 10 -8.73 6.81 -23.20
N GLN A 11 -9.70 7.51 -23.79
CA GLN A 11 -11.10 7.42 -23.38
C GLN A 11 -11.65 6.00 -23.53
N ASN A 12 -11.30 5.30 -24.61
CA ASN A 12 -11.69 3.92 -24.82
C ASN A 12 -11.09 2.97 -23.77
N LEU A 13 -9.82 3.14 -23.43
CA LEU A 13 -9.15 2.37 -22.40
C LEU A 13 -9.78 2.62 -21.02
N LEU A 14 -10.04 3.89 -20.69
CA LEU A 14 -10.68 4.29 -19.44
C LEU A 14 -12.08 3.68 -19.32
N ASN A 15 -12.88 3.73 -20.40
CA ASN A 15 -14.21 3.15 -20.42
C ASN A 15 -14.19 1.62 -20.27
N LYS A 16 -13.23 0.94 -20.91
CA LYS A 16 -13.04 -0.50 -20.75
C LYS A 16 -12.70 -0.85 -19.29
N TYR A 17 -11.79 -0.11 -18.67
CA TYR A 17 -11.41 -0.31 -17.27
C TYR A 17 -12.59 -0.10 -16.32
N LYS A 18 -13.37 0.98 -16.51
CA LYS A 18 -14.59 1.25 -15.71
C LYS A 18 -15.59 0.10 -15.81
N LYS A 19 -15.89 -0.37 -17.02
CA LYS A 19 -16.80 -1.51 -17.24
C LYS A 19 -16.31 -2.78 -16.55
N GLN A 20 -15.00 -3.05 -16.59
CA GLN A 20 -14.41 -4.20 -15.90
C GLN A 20 -14.59 -4.12 -14.38
N LEU A 21 -14.40 -2.94 -13.79
CA LEU A 21 -14.63 -2.73 -12.36
C LEU A 21 -16.09 -2.93 -11.98
N GLU A 22 -17.02 -2.38 -12.75
CA GLU A 22 -18.46 -2.54 -12.53
C GLU A 22 -18.89 -4.01 -12.60
N TYR A 23 -18.44 -4.72 -13.63
CA TYR A 23 -18.68 -6.15 -13.77
C TYR A 23 -18.14 -6.93 -12.56
N GLY A 24 -16.90 -6.64 -12.13
CA GLY A 24 -16.29 -7.28 -10.98
C GLY A 24 -17.10 -7.07 -9.68
N LYS A 25 -17.58 -5.84 -9.45
CA LYS A 25 -18.46 -5.52 -8.33
C LYS A 25 -19.77 -6.30 -8.41
N ALA A 26 -20.45 -6.26 -9.55
CA ALA A 26 -21.72 -6.95 -9.75
C ALA A 26 -21.58 -8.47 -9.56
N TYR A 27 -20.52 -9.07 -10.11
CA TYR A 27 -20.21 -10.48 -9.95
C TYR A 27 -19.99 -10.85 -8.48
N TYR A 28 -19.20 -10.07 -7.74
CA TYR A 28 -19.01 -10.29 -6.31
C TYR A 28 -20.32 -10.20 -5.53
N HIS A 29 -21.11 -9.13 -5.74
CA HIS A 29 -22.37 -8.95 -5.03
C HIS A 29 -23.38 -10.05 -5.30
N LYS A 30 -23.38 -10.63 -6.51
CA LYS A 30 -24.21 -11.77 -6.89
C LYS A 30 -23.77 -13.07 -6.20
N ASN A 31 -22.48 -13.27 -5.98
CA ASN A 31 -21.92 -14.56 -5.52
C ASN A 31 -21.45 -14.56 -4.06
N LYS A 32 -21.44 -13.41 -3.36
CA LYS A 32 -20.88 -13.27 -2.00
C LYS A 32 -21.49 -14.20 -0.93
N THR A 33 -22.69 -14.73 -1.16
CA THR A 33 -23.38 -15.68 -0.27
C THR A 33 -23.32 -17.12 -0.77
N ASN A 34 -22.78 -17.37 -1.97
CA ASN A 34 -22.61 -18.72 -2.50
C ASN A 34 -21.46 -19.44 -1.78
N GLU A 35 -21.73 -20.62 -1.23
CA GLU A 35 -20.78 -21.36 -0.39
C GLU A 35 -19.53 -21.83 -1.15
N GLU A 36 -19.67 -22.25 -2.41
CA GLU A 36 -18.56 -22.66 -3.26
C GLU A 36 -17.64 -21.46 -3.54
N PHE A 37 -18.24 -20.31 -3.87
CA PHE A 37 -17.51 -19.06 -4.09
C PHE A 37 -16.74 -18.60 -2.84
N ILE A 38 -17.39 -18.65 -1.67
CA ILE A 38 -16.77 -18.32 -0.38
C ILE A 38 -15.60 -19.26 -0.11
N THR A 39 -15.80 -20.57 -0.28
CA THR A 39 -14.78 -21.60 -0.02
C THR A 39 -13.58 -21.43 -0.93
N LYS A 40 -13.80 -21.22 -2.24
CA LYS A 40 -12.74 -20.96 -3.21
C LYS A 40 -11.95 -19.70 -2.85
N ASN A 41 -12.62 -18.63 -2.45
CA ASN A 41 -11.96 -17.39 -2.02
C ASN A 41 -11.13 -17.59 -0.75
N ARG A 42 -11.66 -18.30 0.25
CA ARG A 42 -10.92 -18.64 1.47
C ARG A 42 -9.65 -19.44 1.16
N ASN A 43 -9.76 -20.44 0.30
CA ASN A 43 -8.62 -21.25 -0.13
C ASN A 43 -7.57 -20.42 -0.85
N ARG A 44 -7.99 -19.54 -1.77
CA ARG A 44 -7.07 -18.62 -2.46
C ARG A 44 -6.37 -17.67 -1.49
N SER A 45 -7.09 -17.13 -0.51
CA SER A 45 -6.51 -16.26 0.51
C SER A 45 -5.51 -17.00 1.41
N LYS A 46 -5.84 -18.24 1.79
CA LYS A 46 -4.93 -19.11 2.55
C LYS A 46 -3.65 -19.40 1.75
N GLN A 47 -3.79 -19.84 0.50
CA GLN A 47 -2.64 -20.08 -0.39
C GLN A 47 -1.78 -18.83 -0.58
N TYR A 48 -2.38 -17.65 -0.74
CA TYR A 48 -1.63 -16.40 -0.80
C TYR A 48 -0.82 -16.15 0.47
N TYR A 49 -1.40 -16.38 1.64
CA TYR A 49 -0.69 -16.24 2.90
C TYR A 49 0.45 -17.24 3.02
N ASP A 50 0.17 -18.52 2.81
CA ASP A 50 1.15 -19.62 2.91
C ASP A 50 2.33 -19.40 1.95
N ASN A 51 2.07 -18.94 0.72
CA ASN A 51 3.10 -18.69 -0.28
C ASN A 51 3.96 -17.45 -0.02
N ASN A 52 3.52 -16.54 0.86
CA ASN A 52 4.19 -15.25 1.09
C ASN A 52 4.63 -15.04 2.54
N ILE A 53 4.33 -15.96 3.45
CA ILE A 53 4.64 -15.82 4.87
C ILE A 53 6.15 -15.62 5.10
N GLU A 54 6.99 -16.41 4.42
CA GLU A 54 8.44 -16.33 4.56
C GLU A 54 9.00 -15.01 4.03
N LYS A 55 8.57 -14.59 2.84
CA LYS A 55 8.97 -13.29 2.26
C LYS A 55 8.57 -12.12 3.16
N LYS A 56 7.38 -12.19 3.76
CA LYS A 56 6.92 -11.16 4.71
C LYS A 56 7.72 -11.18 6.01
N ARG A 57 8.06 -12.36 6.51
CA ARG A 57 8.91 -12.53 7.70
C ARG A 57 10.31 -11.98 7.45
N GLU A 58 10.92 -12.35 6.34
CA GLU A 58 12.23 -11.86 5.91
C GLU A 58 12.22 -10.33 5.76
N TYR A 59 11.23 -9.77 5.06
CA TYR A 59 11.08 -8.32 4.95
C TYR A 59 10.97 -7.66 6.32
N TYR A 60 10.14 -8.21 7.23
CA TYR A 60 9.99 -7.65 8.56
C TYR A 60 11.29 -7.68 9.35
N GLU A 61 11.98 -8.82 9.42
CA GLU A 61 13.24 -8.92 10.17
C GLU A 61 14.32 -7.99 9.60
N ASN A 62 14.46 -7.91 8.29
CA ASN A 62 15.43 -7.03 7.63
C ASN A 62 15.13 -5.54 7.82
N ASN A 63 13.86 -5.16 8.02
CA ASN A 63 13.43 -3.77 8.10
C ASN A 63 12.89 -3.36 9.48
N LYS A 64 12.96 -4.23 10.49
CA LYS A 64 12.29 -4.06 11.78
C LYS A 64 12.67 -2.76 12.48
N ASN A 65 13.96 -2.41 12.44
CA ASN A 65 14.48 -1.18 13.05
C ASN A 65 13.95 0.05 12.34
N ASP A 66 13.95 0.05 11.02
CA ASP A 66 13.43 1.16 10.22
C ASP A 66 11.91 1.31 10.39
N ILE A 67 11.17 0.20 10.49
CA ILE A 67 9.73 0.21 10.78
C ILE A 67 9.48 0.85 12.15
N LYS A 68 10.21 0.43 13.19
CA LYS A 68 10.09 1.00 14.54
C LYS A 68 10.40 2.50 14.54
N LEU A 69 11.44 2.90 13.83
CA LEU A 69 11.86 4.28 13.69
C LEU A 69 10.80 5.14 12.99
N LYS A 70 10.29 4.69 11.84
CA LYS A 70 9.19 5.35 11.10
C LYS A 70 7.94 5.50 11.95
N ASN A 71 7.58 4.48 12.73
CA ASN A 71 6.43 4.54 13.63
C ASN A 71 6.64 5.54 14.77
N ASN A 72 7.85 5.61 15.31
CA ASN A 72 8.20 6.59 16.34
C ASN A 72 8.05 8.01 15.80
N TYR A 73 8.62 8.32 14.63
CA TYR A 73 8.44 9.62 13.98
C TYR A 73 6.96 9.93 13.70
N LYS A 74 6.18 8.98 13.16
CA LYS A 74 4.74 9.15 12.92
C LYS A 74 3.96 9.51 14.19
N TYR A 75 4.35 8.99 15.36
CA TYR A 75 3.73 9.36 16.63
C TYR A 75 3.92 10.85 16.95
N TYR A 76 5.15 11.37 16.81
CA TYR A 76 5.43 12.79 17.01
C TYR A 76 4.78 13.67 15.94
N LEU A 77 4.72 13.19 14.69
CA LEU A 77 4.05 13.86 13.59
C LEU A 77 2.56 14.07 13.89
N LYS A 78 1.86 13.01 14.32
CA LYS A 78 0.43 13.07 14.68
C LYS A 78 0.14 14.03 15.83
N LEU A 79 1.12 14.27 16.70
CA LEU A 79 1.00 15.19 17.83
C LEU A 79 1.46 16.62 17.48
N ASN A 80 1.87 16.88 16.25
CA ASN A 80 2.51 18.14 15.82
C ASN A 80 3.73 18.51 16.68
N LYS A 81 4.53 17.51 17.07
CA LYS A 81 5.72 17.66 17.93
C LYS A 81 7.00 17.20 17.22
N ILE A 82 7.13 17.50 15.93
CA ILE A 82 8.30 17.11 15.13
C ILE A 82 9.58 17.79 15.60
N GLU A 83 9.52 19.08 15.94
CA GLU A 83 10.69 19.80 16.47
C GLU A 83 11.21 19.16 17.76
N LEU A 84 10.30 18.75 18.67
CA LEU A 84 10.67 18.01 19.88
C LEU A 84 11.34 16.65 19.55
N PHE A 85 10.97 16.03 18.43
CA PHE A 85 11.61 14.81 17.96
C PHE A 85 13.00 15.07 17.38
N LYS A 86 13.17 16.12 16.56
CA LYS A 86 14.47 16.58 16.03
C LYS A 86 15.43 16.89 17.16
N GLU A 87 14.98 17.61 18.19
CA GLU A 87 15.77 17.99 19.35
C GLU A 87 16.18 16.79 20.22
N ARG A 88 15.22 15.92 20.59
CA ARG A 88 15.46 14.84 21.56
C ARG A 88 16.00 13.56 20.96
N HIS A 89 15.79 13.34 19.66
CA HIS A 89 16.13 12.11 18.96
C HIS A 89 16.84 12.41 17.63
N ILE A 90 17.82 13.31 17.65
CA ILE A 90 18.57 13.75 16.46
C ILE A 90 19.12 12.59 15.63
N GLU A 91 19.73 11.57 16.26
CA GLU A 91 20.29 10.41 15.55
C GLU A 91 19.21 9.64 14.77
N LYS A 92 18.02 9.52 15.37
CA LYS A 92 16.87 8.86 14.74
C LYS A 92 16.33 9.69 13.58
N TYR A 93 16.31 11.01 13.72
CA TYR A 93 15.92 11.93 12.65
C TYR A 93 16.89 11.83 11.47
N ASN A 94 18.20 11.91 11.71
CA ASN A 94 19.23 11.77 10.68
C ASN A 94 19.11 10.41 9.97
N ARG A 95 18.90 9.32 10.73
CA ARG A 95 18.69 8.01 10.13
C ARG A 95 17.46 7.96 9.22
N LEU A 96 16.39 8.70 9.52
CA LEU A 96 15.21 8.80 8.65
C LEU A 96 15.50 9.55 7.35
N VAL A 97 16.34 10.58 7.40
CA VAL A 97 16.85 11.29 6.23
C VAL A 97 17.72 10.36 5.39
N ASP A 98 18.66 9.63 6.00
CA ASP A 98 19.59 8.72 5.31
C ASP A 98 18.86 7.62 4.52
N ILE A 99 17.77 7.08 5.07
CA ILE A 99 16.96 6.05 4.40
C ILE A 99 15.94 6.66 3.42
N GLY A 100 15.96 7.97 3.19
CA GLY A 100 15.07 8.70 2.28
C GLY A 100 13.60 8.67 2.70
N TYR A 101 13.32 8.55 4.00
CA TYR A 101 11.93 8.52 4.50
C TYR A 101 11.36 9.91 4.73
N ILE A 102 12.20 10.89 5.06
CA ILE A 102 11.87 12.31 5.20
C ILE A 102 12.92 13.15 4.47
N ASN A 103 12.53 14.34 4.03
CA ASN A 103 13.47 15.30 3.45
C ASN A 103 14.03 16.21 4.55
N ASN A 104 15.22 16.77 4.32
CA ASN A 104 15.82 17.75 5.24
C ASN A 104 15.04 19.07 5.34
N ASP A 105 14.06 19.28 4.45
CA ASP A 105 13.29 20.52 4.32
C ASP A 105 11.87 20.46 4.94
N ASP A 106 11.52 19.37 5.63
CA ASP A 106 10.25 19.19 6.38
C ASP A 106 10.39 19.51 7.88
#